data_AF-A0A832Q6S8-F1
#
_entry.id   AF-A0A832Q6S8-F1
#
_cell.length_a   1.000
_cell.length_b   1.000
_cell.length_c   1.000
_cell.angle_alpha   90.00
_cell.angle_beta   90.00
_cell.angle_gamma   90.00
#
_symmetry.space_group_name_H-M   'P 1'
#
loop_
_entity.id
_entity.type
_entity.pdbx_description
1 polymer ?
#
loop_
_entity_poly.entity_id
_entity_poly.type
_entity_poly.pdbx_seq_one_letter_code
_entity_poly.pdbx_strand_id
1 'polypeptide(L)' 'YLMMTGGQSSLVLGYDQEAGVTTDDQGVKLDTARPALRVIVADAAELAAHAQTLQGIAKGSGNASLWEQMSLPVQE' A
#
# COMPACT_ATOMS: atom_id res chain seq x y z
N TYR A 1 -16.88 -0.58 21.73
CA TYR A 1 -17.57 0.60 21.16
C TYR A 1 -16.55 1.44 20.41
N LEU A 2 -16.39 1.23 19.08
CA LEU A 2 -16.29 2.25 18.02
C LEU A 2 -15.93 1.56 16.69
N MET A 3 -16.92 1.47 15.79
CA MET A 3 -16.71 1.36 14.35
C MET A 3 -16.48 2.77 13.79
N MET A 4 -15.56 2.93 12.82
CA MET A 4 -15.47 4.02 11.81
C MET A 4 -14.03 3.94 11.24
N THR A 5 -13.75 3.41 10.05
CA THR A 5 -14.41 3.53 8.74
C THR A 5 -14.41 2.19 8.00
N GLY A 6 -15.38 1.33 8.30
CA GLY A 6 -15.75 0.18 7.47
C GLY A 6 -16.55 0.62 6.25
N GLY A 7 -15.97 1.52 5.45
CA GLY A 7 -16.60 2.06 4.25
C GLY A 7 -15.90 1.53 3.01
N GLN A 8 -16.66 0.83 2.17
CA GLN A 8 -16.35 0.42 0.79
C GLN A 8 -15.67 -0.95 0.65
N SER A 9 -16.47 -2.02 0.81
CA SER A 9 -16.36 -3.24 -0.01
C SER A 9 -17.68 -3.99 0.09
N SER A 10 -18.75 -3.37 -0.40
CA SER A 10 -19.93 -4.12 -0.82
C SER A 10 -20.32 -3.62 -2.19
N LEU A 11 -19.50 -4.00 -3.18
CA LEU A 11 -19.99 -4.06 -4.55
C LEU A 11 -20.78 -5.38 -4.63
N VAL A 12 -22.07 -5.31 -4.29
CA VAL A 12 -23.02 -6.40 -4.53
C VAL A 12 -23.12 -6.54 -6.04
N LEU A 13 -22.37 -7.49 -6.60
CA LEU A 13 -22.49 -7.89 -7.99
C LEU A 13 -22.87 -9.37 -8.00
N GLY A 14 -24.17 -9.63 -8.17
CA GLY A 14 -24.72 -10.95 -8.48
C GLY A 14 -24.81 -11.91 -7.30
N TYR A 15 -25.91 -11.84 -6.55
CA TYR A 15 -26.36 -12.94 -5.72
C TYR A 15 -26.99 -14.00 -6.65
N ASP A 16 -26.18 -14.86 -7.24
CA ASP A 16 -26.68 -16.17 -7.71
C ASP A 16 -26.41 -17.17 -6.59
N GLN A 17 -27.50 -17.54 -5.93
CA GLN A 17 -27.51 -18.32 -4.71
C GLN A 17 -27.40 -19.78 -5.08
N GLU A 18 -26.18 -20.29 -5.18
CA GLU A 18 -25.92 -21.73 -5.32
C GLU A 18 -25.06 -22.20 -4.15
N ALA A 19 -25.50 -23.29 -3.54
CA ALA A 19 -25.23 -23.64 -2.18
C ALA A 19 -23.76 -23.99 -1.87
N GLY A 20 -23.29 -23.50 -0.72
CA GLY A 20 -22.26 -24.15 0.08
C GLY A 20 -20.89 -24.24 -0.57
N VAL A 21 -20.13 -23.14 -0.56
CA VAL A 21 -18.67 -23.22 -0.72
C VAL A 21 -18.03 -22.32 0.33
N THR A 22 -17.25 -22.95 1.20
CA THR A 22 -16.26 -22.34 2.08
C THR A 22 -15.56 -21.19 1.38
N THR A 23 -15.58 -20.00 1.99
CA THR A 23 -14.74 -18.86 1.58
C THR A 23 -13.28 -19.23 1.81
N ASP A 24 -12.73 -20.01 0.88
CA ASP A 24 -11.31 -20.11 0.67
C ASP A 24 -10.93 -18.80 -0.01
N ASP A 25 -10.18 -17.96 0.71
CA ASP A 25 -9.49 -16.80 0.17
C ASP A 25 -8.37 -17.33 -0.75
N GLN A 26 -8.74 -18.02 -1.83
CA GLN A 26 -7.85 -18.32 -2.94
C GLN A 26 -7.57 -16.97 -3.59
N GLY A 27 -6.54 -16.27 -3.09
CA GLY A 27 -6.05 -15.05 -3.69
C GLY A 27 -5.98 -15.23 -5.20
N VAL A 28 -6.63 -14.33 -5.93
CA VAL A 28 -6.74 -14.42 -7.39
C VAL A 28 -5.35 -14.56 -7.98
N LYS A 29 -5.06 -15.72 -8.57
CA LYS A 29 -3.77 -15.97 -9.22
C LYS A 29 -3.68 -15.07 -10.44
N LEU A 30 -2.75 -14.12 -10.38
CA LEU A 30 -2.46 -13.24 -11.50
C LEU A 30 -1.78 -14.04 -12.61
N ASP A 31 -2.17 -13.78 -13.85
CA ASP A 31 -1.54 -14.39 -15.01
C ASP A 31 -0.05 -14.00 -15.07
N THR A 32 0.79 -15.02 -15.21
CA THR A 32 2.24 -14.87 -15.37
C THR A 32 2.63 -14.21 -16.68
N ALA A 33 1.76 -14.23 -17.69
CA ALA A 33 1.99 -13.62 -19.01
C ALA A 33 1.50 -12.16 -19.12
N ARG A 34 1.25 -11.49 -18.00
CA ARG A 34 0.78 -10.10 -18.01
C ARG A 34 1.80 -9.13 -18.66
N PRO A 35 1.35 -8.19 -19.50
CA PRO A 35 2.25 -7.21 -20.09
C PRO A 35 2.82 -6.27 -19.01
N ALA A 36 4.10 -5.95 -19.12
CA ALA A 36 4.74 -5.01 -18.21
C ALA A 36 4.16 -3.60 -18.40
N LEU A 37 3.70 -3.01 -17.30
CA LEU A 37 3.22 -1.63 -17.31
C LEU A 37 4.39 -0.65 -17.18
N ARG A 38 4.20 0.55 -17.72
CA ARG A 38 5.17 1.63 -17.58
C ARG A 38 5.29 2.06 -16.12
N VAL A 39 6.50 2.01 -15.59
CA VAL A 39 6.83 2.60 -14.29
C VAL A 39 7.17 4.07 -14.49
N ILE A 40 6.50 4.94 -13.75
CA ILE A 40 6.83 6.37 -13.69
C ILE A 40 7.66 6.56 -12.42
N VAL A 41 8.92 6.96 -12.61
CA VAL A 41 9.87 7.20 -11.51
C VAL A 41 9.82 8.67 -11.15
N ALA A 42 9.96 8.96 -9.86
CA ALA A 42 10.06 10.33 -9.37
C ALA A 42 11.30 11.03 -9.96
N ASP A 43 11.15 12.31 -10.30
CA ASP A 43 12.27 13.11 -10.76
C ASP A 43 13.14 13.62 -9.59
N ALA A 44 14.29 14.24 -9.92
CA ALA A 44 15.22 14.72 -8.90
C ALA A 44 14.65 15.84 -8.01
N ALA A 45 13.74 16.67 -8.55
CA ALA A 45 13.11 17.74 -7.79
C ALA A 45 12.05 17.18 -6.82
N GLU A 46 11.27 16.19 -7.26
CA GLU A 46 10.31 15.46 -6.43
C GLU A 46 11.00 14.71 -5.29
N LEU A 47 12.15 14.08 -5.56
CA LEU A 47 12.96 13.43 -4.52
C LEU A 47 13.51 14.44 -3.50
N ALA A 48 13.93 15.63 -3.94
CA ALA A 48 14.39 16.68 -3.02
C ALA A 48 13.25 17.21 -2.14
N ALA A 49 12.06 17.43 -2.70
CA ALA A 49 10.86 17.82 -1.96
C ALA A 49 10.42 16.74 -0.95
N HIS A 50 10.54 15.47 -1.34
CA HIS A 50 10.30 14.34 -0.43
C HIS A 50 11.27 14.36 0.75
N ALA A 51 12.58 14.54 0.51
CA ALA A 51 13.58 14.63 1.57
C ALA A 51 13.32 15.80 2.53
N GLN A 52 12.93 16.98 2.01
CA GLN A 52 12.56 18.13 2.84
C GLN A 52 11.34 17.83 3.71
N THR A 53 10.35 17.11 3.17
CA THR A 53 9.16 16.69 3.91
C THR A 53 9.53 15.73 5.05
N LEU A 54 10.39 14.74 4.78
CA LEU A 54 10.87 13.80 5.81
C LEU A 54 11.61 14.51 6.94
N GLN A 55 12.45 15.51 6.63
CA GLN A 55 13.11 16.33 7.65
C GLN A 55 12.11 17.11 8.51
N GLY A 56 11.02 17.61 7.91
CA GLY A 56 9.94 18.26 8.65
C GLY A 56 9.24 17.31 9.62
N ILE A 57 8.96 16.09 9.17
CA ILE A 57 8.38 15.03 10.00
C ILE A 57 9.33 14.66 11.14
N ALA A 58 10.61 14.46 10.84
CA ALA A 58 11.61 14.10 11.86
C ALA A 58 11.72 15.17 12.96
N LYS A 59 11.69 16.45 12.57
CA LYS A 59 11.66 17.57 13.53
C LYS A 59 10.40 17.56 14.41
N GLY A 60 9.23 17.24 13.83
CA GLY A 60 7.96 17.19 14.56
C GLY A 60 7.80 15.96 15.47
N SER A 61 8.34 14.82 15.05
CA SER A 61 8.26 13.55 15.79
C SER A 61 9.41 13.34 16.79
N GLY A 62 10.44 14.20 16.75
CA GLY A 62 11.61 14.12 17.62
C GLY A 62 12.53 12.92 17.35
N ASN A 63 12.29 12.17 16.29
CA ASN A 63 13.02 10.96 15.88
C ASN A 63 13.12 10.90 14.35
N ALA A 64 14.06 10.12 13.82
CA ALA A 64 14.16 9.89 12.38
C ALA A 64 12.85 9.31 11.81
N SER A 65 12.49 9.71 10.59
CA SER A 65 11.27 9.19 9.96
C SER A 65 11.41 7.68 9.69
N LEU A 66 10.31 6.94 9.75
CA LEU A 66 10.33 5.49 9.49
C LEU A 66 10.89 5.16 8.09
N TRP A 67 10.62 6.02 7.12
CA TRP A 67 11.15 5.89 5.76
C TRP A 67 12.69 5.94 5.73
N GLU A 68 13.31 6.84 6.51
CA GLU A 68 14.77 6.92 6.65
C GLU A 68 15.34 5.71 7.38
N GLN A 69 14.62 5.17 8.37
CA GLN A 69 15.03 3.96 9.10
C GLN A 69 14.99 2.71 8.21
N MET A 70 14.02 2.63 7.29
CA MET A 70 13.85 1.51 6.36
C MET A 70 14.74 1.61 5.12
N SER A 71 15.16 2.81 4.73
CA SER A 71 16.05 3.02 3.58
C SER A 71 17.53 2.81 3.93
N LEU A 72 17.89 2.87 5.21
CA LEU A 72 19.18 2.40 5.70
C LEU A 72 19.30 0.89 5.38
N PRO A 73 20.39 0.43 4.74
CA PRO A 73 20.61 -0.99 4.59
C PRO A 73 20.62 -1.62 5.99
N VAL A 74 19.85 -2.70 6.17
CA VAL A 74 19.95 -3.57 7.35
C VAL A 74 21.43 -3.86 7.56
N GLN A 75 21.97 -3.33 8.66
CA GLN A 75 23.29 -3.70 9.14
C GLN A 75 23.09 -5.04 9.83
N GLU A 76 23.59 -6.12 9.22
CA GLU A 76 23.73 -7.45 9.84
C GLU A 76 24.69 -7.41 11.04
#